data_AF-A0A350P567-F1
#
_entry.id   AF-A0A350P567-F1
#
_cell.length_a   1.000
_cell.length_b   1.000
_cell.length_c   1.000
_cell.angle_alpha   90.00
_cell.angle_beta   90.00
_cell.angle_gamma   90.00
#
_symmetry.space_group_name_H-M   'P 1'
#
loop_
_entity.id
_entity.type
_entity.pdbx_description
1 polymer ?
#
loop_
_entity_poly.entity_id
_entity_poly.type
_entity_poly.pdbx_seq_one_letter_code
_entity_poly.pdbx_strand_id
1 'polypeptide(L)'
;MTGHDEPLNREPDGTYITIAQMRFFLNREDGKQMFQDGHQDFWEYYNLCRVYNLVSDMMKDKPECAIMYWDDKQKIVSMGFPAEGKVAEALDKIDTAGILNDDKDDDDDFGDYIYKPWENG
;
A
#
# COMPACT_ATOMS: atom_id res chain seq x y z
N MET A 1 -13.14 -21.09 15.02
CA MET A 1 -11.97 -20.39 14.45
C MET A 1 -11.90 -20.77 12.99
N THR A 2 -12.33 -19.87 12.10
CA THR A 2 -12.26 -20.09 10.65
C THR A 2 -10.85 -19.72 10.18
N GLY A 3 -10.15 -20.63 9.51
CA GLY A 3 -8.74 -20.48 9.10
C GLY A 3 -8.49 -19.48 7.96
N HIS A 4 -9.18 -18.33 7.96
CA HIS A 4 -9.03 -17.29 6.93
C HIS A 4 -7.82 -16.38 7.15
N ASP A 5 -7.39 -16.25 8.40
CA ASP A 5 -6.26 -15.38 8.81
C ASP A 5 -4.93 -16.13 8.93
N GLU A 6 -4.91 -17.43 8.59
CA GLU A 6 -3.70 -18.24 8.70
C GLU A 6 -2.69 -17.85 7.61
N PRO A 7 -1.46 -17.45 7.96
CA PRO A 7 -0.40 -17.18 7.00
C PRO A 7 -0.13 -18.40 6.13
N LEU A 8 -0.05 -18.22 4.81
CA LEU A 8 0.37 -19.28 3.90
C LEU A 8 1.86 -19.60 4.12
N ASN A 9 2.68 -18.55 4.14
CA ASN A 9 4.09 -18.55 4.48
C ASN A 9 4.46 -17.15 4.98
N ARG A 10 5.51 -17.04 5.81
CA ARG A 10 6.09 -15.76 6.21
C ARG A 10 7.35 -15.48 5.40
N GLU A 11 7.48 -14.25 4.95
CA GLU A 11 8.67 -13.75 4.29
C GLU A 11 9.78 -13.46 5.31
N PRO A 12 11.05 -13.33 4.87
CA PRO A 12 12.16 -12.99 5.76
C PRO A 12 11.98 -11.68 6.55
N ASP A 13 11.22 -10.74 5.99
CA ASP A 13 10.87 -9.47 6.66
C ASP A 13 9.68 -9.60 7.63
N GLY A 14 9.13 -10.80 7.80
CA GLY A 14 8.04 -11.12 8.72
C GLY A 14 6.63 -10.87 8.16
N THR A 15 6.51 -10.22 7.00
CA THR A 15 5.22 -10.03 6.32
C THR A 15 4.73 -11.34 5.68
N TYR A 16 3.46 -11.40 5.30
CA TYR A 16 2.85 -12.62 4.78
C TYR A 16 1.58 -12.32 3.97
N ILE A 17 1.17 -13.29 3.17
CA ILE A 17 -0.22 -13.42 2.71
C ILE A 17 -0.90 -14.61 3.40
N THR A 18 -2.22 -14.60 3.48
CA THR A 18 -2.97 -15.74 4.04
C THR A 18 -3.28 -16.80 2.99
N ILE A 19 -3.62 -18.01 3.45
CA ILE A 19 -4.13 -19.08 2.57
C ILE A 19 -5.37 -18.60 1.80
N ALA A 20 -6.24 -17.83 2.45
CA ALA A 20 -7.44 -17.30 1.83
C ALA A 20 -7.14 -16.29 0.73
N GLN A 21 -6.20 -15.36 0.95
CA GLN A 21 -5.76 -14.38 -0.06
C GLN A 21 -5.14 -15.07 -1.28
N MET A 22 -4.27 -16.07 -1.07
CA MET A 22 -3.72 -16.84 -2.19
C MET A 22 -4.82 -17.54 -2.99
N ARG A 23 -5.75 -18.22 -2.31
CA ARG A 23 -6.90 -18.88 -2.98
C ARG A 23 -7.76 -17.89 -3.73
N PHE A 24 -7.97 -16.69 -3.18
CA PHE A 24 -8.75 -15.64 -3.84
C PHE A 24 -8.11 -15.22 -5.15
N PHE A 25 -6.78 -15.05 -5.19
CA PHE A 25 -6.07 -14.75 -6.44
C PHE A 25 -6.16 -15.89 -7.45
N LEU A 26 -5.85 -17.12 -7.03
CA LEU A 26 -5.83 -18.29 -7.92
C LEU A 26 -7.20 -18.63 -8.53
N ASN A 27 -8.29 -18.17 -7.91
CA ASN A 27 -9.65 -18.36 -8.40
C ASN A 27 -10.12 -17.26 -9.37
N ARG A 28 -9.29 -16.25 -9.66
CA ARG A 28 -9.56 -15.27 -10.72
C ARG A 28 -9.43 -15.92 -12.09
N GLU A 29 -10.00 -15.27 -13.11
CA GLU A 29 -9.70 -15.60 -14.50
C GLU A 29 -8.18 -15.56 -14.71
N ASP A 30 -7.62 -16.63 -15.28
CA ASP A 30 -6.19 -16.86 -15.48
C ASP A 30 -5.27 -16.78 -14.24
N GLY A 31 -5.82 -16.70 -13.03
CA GLY A 31 -5.03 -16.48 -11.80
C GLY A 31 -3.94 -17.53 -11.56
N LYS A 32 -4.20 -18.80 -11.92
CA LYS A 32 -3.20 -19.88 -11.86
C LYS A 32 -2.05 -19.68 -12.84
N GLN A 33 -2.36 -19.27 -14.08
CA GLN A 33 -1.37 -19.04 -15.12
C GLN A 33 -0.52 -17.81 -14.76
N MET A 34 -1.15 -16.72 -14.34
CA MET A 34 -0.48 -15.50 -13.87
C MET A 34 0.49 -15.78 -12.71
N PHE A 35 0.11 -16.64 -11.77
CA PHE A 35 1.00 -17.07 -10.70
C PHE A 35 2.19 -17.88 -11.22
N GLN A 36 1.95 -18.87 -12.09
CA GLN A 36 3.00 -19.74 -12.64
C GLN A 36 4.02 -18.97 -13.49
N ASP A 37 3.54 -17.99 -14.25
CA ASP A 37 4.38 -17.17 -15.12
C ASP A 37 5.08 -16.02 -14.37
N GLY A 38 4.75 -15.81 -13.08
CA GLY A 38 5.27 -14.70 -12.30
C GLY A 38 4.81 -13.33 -12.83
N HIS A 39 3.57 -13.26 -13.32
CA HIS A 39 2.98 -12.07 -13.92
C HIS A 39 2.96 -10.88 -12.95
N GLN A 40 3.09 -9.65 -13.47
CA GLN A 40 3.13 -8.43 -12.66
C GLN A 40 1.89 -8.27 -11.76
N ASP A 41 0.69 -8.51 -12.29
CA ASP A 41 -0.57 -8.48 -11.54
C ASP A 41 -0.57 -9.38 -10.30
N PHE A 42 0.12 -10.53 -10.36
CA PHE A 42 0.28 -11.38 -9.17
C PHE A 42 1.16 -10.70 -8.13
N TRP A 43 2.29 -10.13 -8.53
CA TRP A 43 3.20 -9.45 -7.61
C TRP A 43 2.60 -8.19 -6.99
N GLU A 44 1.83 -7.42 -7.75
CA GLU A 44 1.09 -6.27 -7.25
C GLU A 44 0.07 -6.68 -6.19
N TYR A 45 -0.73 -7.71 -6.49
CA TYR A 45 -1.67 -8.27 -5.52
C TYR A 45 -0.96 -8.82 -4.28
N TYR A 46 0.13 -9.56 -4.47
CA TYR A 46 0.93 -10.18 -3.43
C TYR A 46 1.44 -9.12 -2.42
N ASN A 47 2.06 -8.06 -2.94
CA ASN A 47 2.62 -6.99 -2.12
C ASN A 47 1.52 -6.16 -1.44
N LEU A 48 0.41 -5.90 -2.13
CA LEU A 48 -0.74 -5.23 -1.53
C LEU A 48 -1.30 -6.00 -0.33
N CYS A 49 -1.46 -7.32 -0.46
CA CYS A 49 -1.89 -8.17 0.65
C CYS A 49 -0.91 -8.17 1.83
N ARG A 50 0.40 -8.16 1.56
CA ARG A 50 1.43 -8.09 2.60
C ARG A 50 1.35 -6.79 3.40
N VAL A 51 1.21 -5.65 2.72
CA VAL A 51 1.03 -4.34 3.37
C VAL A 51 -0.27 -4.30 4.16
N TYR A 52 -1.37 -4.77 3.56
CA TYR A 52 -2.67 -4.86 4.23
C TYR A 52 -2.57 -5.67 5.53
N ASN A 53 -1.97 -6.86 5.51
CA ASN A 53 -1.85 -7.71 6.69
C ASN A 53 -0.96 -7.08 7.76
N LEU A 54 0.15 -6.46 7.37
CA LEU A 54 1.03 -5.74 8.29
C LEU A 54 0.27 -4.63 9.03
N VAL A 55 -0.43 -3.76 8.29
CA VAL A 55 -1.20 -2.66 8.89
C VAL A 55 -2.37 -3.19 9.72
N SER A 56 -3.07 -4.22 9.24
CA SER A 56 -4.15 -4.86 9.97
C SER A 56 -3.68 -5.42 11.32
N ASP A 57 -2.53 -6.09 11.35
CA ASP A 57 -1.96 -6.63 12.58
C ASP A 57 -1.53 -5.51 13.54
N MET A 58 -0.93 -4.42 13.03
CA MET A 58 -0.63 -3.24 13.84
C MET A 58 -1.90 -2.63 14.46
N MET A 59 -2.99 -2.57 13.70
CA MET A 59 -4.28 -2.05 14.18
C MET A 59 -4.94 -2.95 15.24
N LYS A 60 -4.66 -4.26 15.28
CA LYS A 60 -5.16 -5.14 16.35
C LYS A 60 -4.54 -4.76 17.70
N ASP A 61 -3.26 -4.39 17.70
CA ASP A 61 -2.53 -3.98 18.90
C ASP A 61 -2.80 -2.51 19.27
N LYS A 62 -2.90 -1.63 18.27
CA LYS A 62 -3.11 -0.18 18.40
C LYS A 62 -4.12 0.32 17.35
N PRO A 63 -5.44 0.25 17.64
CA PRO A 63 -6.49 0.56 16.67
C PRO A 63 -6.39 1.95 16.02
N GLU A 64 -5.78 2.90 16.70
CA GLU A 64 -5.59 4.29 16.25
C GLU A 64 -4.38 4.49 15.32
N CYS A 65 -3.55 3.48 15.08
CA CYS A 65 -2.30 3.64 14.32
C CYS A 65 -2.53 3.85 12.82
N ALA A 66 -3.69 3.48 12.30
CA ALA A 66 -4.08 3.66 10.91
C ALA A 66 -5.61 3.62 10.76
N ILE A 67 -6.10 4.15 9.66
CA ILE A 67 -7.45 3.94 9.14
C ILE A 67 -7.28 3.18 7.83
N MET A 68 -8.04 2.10 7.65
CA MET A 68 -7.94 1.28 6.45
C MET A 68 -9.32 1.10 5.83
N TYR A 69 -9.40 1.34 4.52
CA TYR A 69 -10.62 1.19 3.73
C TYR A 69 -10.34 0.33 2.51
N TRP A 70 -11.21 -0.66 2.26
CA TRP A 70 -11.17 -1.48 1.06
C TRP A 70 -12.27 -1.04 0.10
N ASP A 71 -11.90 -0.49 -1.06
CA ASP A 71 -12.83 -0.23 -2.16
C ASP A 71 -12.96 -1.50 -3.00
N ASP A 72 -14.08 -2.20 -2.84
CA ASP A 72 -14.36 -3.45 -3.53
C ASP A 72 -14.69 -3.28 -5.02
N LYS A 73 -15.12 -2.08 -5.44
CA LYS A 73 -15.43 -1.76 -6.84
C LYS A 73 -14.17 -1.44 -7.62
N GLN A 74 -13.30 -0.61 -7.04
CA GLN A 74 -12.05 -0.20 -7.67
C GLN A 74 -10.90 -1.19 -7.40
N LYS A 75 -11.09 -2.15 -6.48
CA LYS A 75 -10.05 -3.11 -6.04
C LYS A 75 -8.85 -2.40 -5.43
N ILE A 76 -9.09 -1.31 -4.69
CA ILE A 76 -8.06 -0.48 -4.08
C ILE A 76 -8.14 -0.61 -2.55
N VAL A 77 -6.99 -0.59 -1.90
CA VAL A 77 -6.89 -0.36 -0.46
C VAL A 77 -6.40 1.05 -0.21
N SER A 78 -7.18 1.82 0.50
CA SER A 78 -6.79 3.14 0.98
C SER A 78 -6.38 3.02 2.45
N MET A 79 -5.21 3.55 2.77
CA MET A 79 -4.67 3.60 4.13
C MET A 79 -4.42 5.06 4.50
N GLY A 80 -4.97 5.48 5.62
CA GLY A 80 -4.68 6.76 6.26
C GLY A 80 -3.86 6.52 7.53
N PHE A 81 -2.82 7.31 7.74
CA PHE A 81 -2.00 7.24 8.94
C PHE A 81 -2.11 8.57 9.71
N PRO A 82 -2.02 8.56 11.05
CA PRO A 82 -1.94 9.79 11.84
C PRO A 82 -0.75 10.65 11.40
N ALA A 83 -0.95 11.98 11.36
CA ALA A 83 0.07 12.94 10.94
C ALA A 83 1.34 12.92 11.81
N GLU A 84 1.20 12.58 13.10
CA GLU A 84 2.32 12.45 14.04
C GLU A 84 2.70 10.97 14.29
N GLY A 85 2.34 10.08 13.36
CA GLY A 85 2.61 8.65 13.45
C GLY A 85 3.93 8.23 12.83
N LYS A 86 4.41 7.02 13.16
CA LYS A 86 5.68 6.47 12.62
C LYS A 86 5.78 6.44 11.10
N VAL A 87 4.65 6.27 10.40
CA VAL A 87 4.62 6.30 8.94
C VAL A 87 4.84 7.72 8.43
N ALA A 88 4.19 8.72 9.02
CA ALA A 88 4.45 10.12 8.71
C ALA A 88 5.91 10.51 9.00
N GLU A 89 6.44 10.13 10.16
CA GLU A 89 7.86 10.32 10.49
C GLU A 89 8.82 9.66 9.49
N ALA A 90 8.44 8.52 8.92
CA ALA A 90 9.24 7.83 7.91
C ALA A 90 9.16 8.54 6.55
N LEU A 91 7.97 9.04 6.18
CA LEU A 91 7.76 9.80 4.94
C LEU A 91 8.48 11.15 4.95
N ASP A 92 8.47 11.88 6.08
CA ASP A 92 9.19 13.16 6.23
C ASP A 92 10.71 13.03 5.99
N LYS A 93 11.27 11.85 6.29
CA LYS A 93 12.69 11.54 6.06
C LYS A 93 13.02 11.19 4.62
N ILE A 94 12.02 10.81 3.83
CA ILE A 94 12.18 10.50 2.40
C ILE A 94 12.15 11.80 1.60
N ASP A 95 11.29 12.75 1.97
CA ASP A 95 11.13 14.04 1.28
C ASP A 95 12.41 14.92 1.41
N THR A 96 13.12 14.80 2.52
CA THR A 96 14.35 15.56 2.79
C THR A 96 15.63 14.96 2.18
N ALA A 97 15.61 13.70 1.72
CA ALA A 97 16.82 13.03 1.23
C ALA A 97 17.07 13.17 -0.28
N GLY A 98 16.05 13.54 -1.06
CA GLY A 98 16.09 13.53 -2.54
C GLY A 98 15.94 14.87 -3.24
N ILE A 99 15.42 15.91 -2.57
CA ILE A 99 15.05 17.17 -3.25
C ILE A 99 16.02 18.33 -2.93
N LEU A 100 16.73 18.29 -1.80
CA LEU A 100 17.59 19.40 -1.36
C LEU A 100 19.07 19.29 -1.79
N ASN A 101 19.39 18.43 -2.74
CA ASN A 101 20.77 18.25 -3.24
C ASN A 101 20.91 18.55 -4.74
N ASP A 102 20.00 19.32 -5.33
CA ASP A 102 20.22 19.95 -6.64
C ASP A 102 20.32 21.47 -6.49
N ASP A 103 21.29 21.90 -5.67
CA ASP A 103 21.87 23.24 -5.79
C ASP A 103 22.72 23.29 -7.06
N LYS A 104 22.08 23.36 -8.23
CA LYS A 104 22.64 23.95 -9.45
C LYS A 104 21.54 24.56 -10.30
N ASP A 105 21.46 25.88 -10.21
CA ASP A 105 21.09 26.85 -11.25
C ASP A 105 20.53 26.25 -12.55
N ASP A 106 19.24 26.47 -12.81
CA ASP A 106 18.82 27.18 -14.02
C ASP A 106 17.33 27.55 -13.91
N ASP A 107 17.05 28.82 -14.23
CA ASP A 107 15.73 29.44 -14.29
C ASP A 107 14.81 28.69 -15.26
N ASP A 108 13.79 27.98 -14.76
CA ASP A 108 12.61 27.64 -15.56
C ASP A 108 11.33 27.72 -14.71
N ASP A 109 10.54 28.73 -15.06
CA ASP A 109 9.20 29.07 -14.62
C ASP A 109 8.24 27.86 -14.69
N PHE A 110 8.10 27.11 -13.60
CA PHE A 110 7.04 26.12 -13.44
C PHE A 110 5.87 26.72 -12.65
N GLY A 111 4.92 27.24 -13.42
CA GLY A 111 3.66 27.79 -12.93
C GLY A 111 2.90 26.84 -12.02
N ASP A 112 2.57 27.36 -10.84
CA ASP A 112 1.80 26.74 -9.76
C ASP A 112 0.34 26.50 -10.19
N TYR A 113 0.05 25.36 -10.82
CA TYR A 113 -1.31 24.92 -11.11
C TYR A 113 -1.83 23.97 -10.00
N ILE A 114 -2.19 24.54 -8.86
CA ILE A 114 -3.06 23.85 -7.89
C ILE A 114 -4.50 23.89 -8.42
N TYR A 115 -4.95 22.81 -9.04
CA TYR A 115 -6.36 22.63 -9.41
C TYR A 115 -7.23 22.47 -8.15
N LYS A 116 -8.10 23.45 -7.88
CA LYS A 116 -9.06 23.44 -6.76
C LYS A 116 -10.50 23.27 -7.27
N PRO A 117 -10.99 22.02 -7.45
CA PRO A 117 -12.30 21.76 -8.05
C PRO A 117 -13.52 22.23 -7.21
N TRP A 118 -13.33 22.70 -5.98
CA TRP A 118 -14.41 23.09 -5.07
C TRP A 118 -14.72 24.60 -5.04
N GLU A 119 -14.08 25.42 -5.86
CA GLU A 119 -14.31 26.88 -5.90
C GLU A 119 -15.24 27.34 -7.03
N ASN A 120 -15.81 26.40 -7.82
CA ASN A 120 -16.80 26.72 -8.86
C ASN A 120 -18.21 26.23 -8.48
N GLY A 121 -18.74 26.75 -7.38
CA GLY A 121 -20.15 26.66 -6.98
C GLY A 121 -20.83 28.02 -7.05
#